data_AF-A0A7X5JCG1-F1
#
_entry.id   AF-A0A7X5JCG1-F1
#
_cell.length_a   1.000
_cell.length_b   1.000
_cell.length_c   1.000
_cell.angle_alpha   90.00
_cell.angle_beta   90.00
_cell.angle_gamma   90.00
#
_symmetry.space_group_name_H-M   'P 1'
#
loop_
_entity.id
_entity.type
_entity.pdbx_description
1 polymer ?
#
loop_
_entity_poly.entity_id
_entity_poly.type
_entity_poly.pdbx_seq_one_letter_code
_entity_poly.pdbx_strand_id
1 'polypeptide(L)'
;MEIQNQHKRNVYNLAFSVLFVGLISAQLFSIWQLDGQINLTLTDFIIMSLAIFRLTRLFVYDKVTQFVRDLFVDIKEKHHHLERYEKPFGLERALSDIFNCPWCFSMWGGSVFVWAYIMFPSIMLYFALILALSGVASVLQIATNLLGWKAEHEKKIVEKL
;
A
#
# COMPACT_ATOMS: atom_id res chain seq x y z
N MET A 1 -0.44 29.38 14.00
CA MET A 1 -1.24 28.14 13.88
C MET A 1 -0.47 27.01 13.20
N GLU A 2 0.29 27.27 12.13
CA GLU A 2 1.05 26.24 11.40
C GLU A 2 2.10 25.49 12.25
N ILE A 3 2.89 26.21 13.07
CA ILE A 3 3.93 25.59 13.92
C ILE A 3 3.34 24.62 14.96
N GLN A 4 2.19 24.98 15.55
CA GLN A 4 1.49 24.14 16.53
C GLN A 4 0.93 22.86 15.88
N ASN A 5 0.44 22.96 14.64
CA ASN A 5 -0.04 21.81 13.88
C ASN A 5 1.11 20.88 13.45
N GLN A 6 2.28 21.44 13.13
CA GLN A 6 3.48 20.66 12.79
C GLN A 6 4.02 19.88 14.00
N HIS A 7 4.06 20.50 15.19
CA HIS A 7 4.49 19.81 16.41
C HIS A 7 3.55 18.64 16.75
N LYS A 8 2.23 18.86 16.71
CA LYS A 8 1.24 17.79 16.92
C LYS A 8 1.40 16.66 15.92
N ARG A 9 1.59 16.96 14.64
CA ARG A 9 1.83 15.96 13.58
C ARG A 9 3.05 15.08 13.88
N ASN A 10 4.17 15.69 14.29
CA ASN A 10 5.38 14.94 14.62
C ASN A 10 5.18 14.00 15.82
N VAL A 11 4.41 14.42 16.83
CA VAL A 11 4.06 13.57 17.97
C VAL A 11 3.26 12.34 17.53
N TYR A 12 2.27 12.51 16.65
CA TYR A 12 1.50 11.37 16.11
C TYR A 12 2.38 10.43 15.27
N ASN A 13 3.26 10.96 14.43
CA ASN A 13 4.19 10.15 13.63
C ASN A 13 5.14 9.34 14.52
N LEU A 14 5.63 9.94 15.61
CA LEU A 14 6.46 9.26 16.60
C LEU A 14 5.65 8.15 17.29
N ALA A 15 4.44 8.45 17.74
CA ALA A 15 3.56 7.48 18.39
C ALA A 15 3.25 6.28 17.48
N PHE A 16 2.97 6.52 16.19
CA PHE A 16 2.74 5.46 15.22
C PHE A 16 3.99 4.62 14.96
N SER A 17 5.16 5.25 14.93
CA SER A 17 6.43 4.54 14.77
C SER A 17 6.73 3.63 15.97
N VAL A 18 6.49 4.12 17.19
CA VAL A 18 6.60 3.31 18.41
C VAL A 18 5.60 2.16 18.39
N LEU A 19 4.37 2.41 17.94
CA LEU A 19 3.35 1.38 17.77
C LEU A 19 3.79 0.32 16.75
N PHE A 20 4.37 0.72 15.62
CA PHE A 20 4.90 -0.20 14.62
C PHE A 20 5.99 -1.09 15.19
N VAL A 21 6.96 -0.52 15.93
CA VAL A 21 8.02 -1.30 16.58
C VAL A 21 7.44 -2.27 17.60
N GLY A 22 6.43 -1.85 18.37
CA GLY A 22 5.70 -2.74 19.29
C GLY A 22 4.95 -3.86 18.58
N LEU A 23 4.38 -3.61 17.40
CA LEU A 23 3.76 -4.64 16.58
C LEU A 23 4.80 -5.63 16.04
N ILE A 24 5.93 -5.15 15.53
CA ILE A 24 7.01 -6.01 15.03
C ILE A 24 7.56 -6.87 16.18
N SER A 25 7.77 -6.32 17.37
CA SER A 25 8.23 -7.12 18.52
C SER A 25 7.22 -8.18 18.94
N ALA A 26 5.92 -7.87 18.93
CA ALA A 26 4.86 -8.83 19.20
C ALA A 26 4.78 -9.93 18.12
N GLN A 27 4.94 -9.57 16.85
CA GLN A 27 4.99 -10.52 15.74
C GLN A 27 6.19 -11.47 15.90
N LEU A 28 7.37 -10.94 16.19
CA LEU A 28 8.56 -11.76 16.43
C LEU A 28 8.39 -12.69 17.64
N PHE A 29 7.81 -12.18 18.74
CA PHE A 29 7.51 -13.00 19.91
C PHE A 29 6.53 -14.15 19.59
N SER A 30 5.49 -13.87 18.80
CA SER A 30 4.53 -14.90 18.39
C SER A 30 5.15 -15.99 17.52
N ILE A 31 6.08 -15.62 16.63
CA ILE A 31 6.81 -16.58 15.78
C ILE A 31 7.74 -17.44 16.64
N TRP A 32 8.41 -16.83 17.61
CA TRP A 32 9.26 -17.53 18.57
C TRP A 32 8.47 -18.52 19.43
N GLN A 33 7.27 -18.13 19.88
CA GLN A 33 6.41 -18.98 20.72
C GLN A 33 5.85 -20.20 19.99
N LEU A 34 5.61 -20.08 18.67
CA LEU A 34 4.99 -21.12 17.85
C LEU A 34 6.00 -22.01 17.12
N ASP A 35 7.29 -21.86 17.42
CA ASP A 35 8.41 -22.55 16.76
C ASP A 35 8.27 -22.52 15.22
N GLY A 36 7.82 -21.36 14.71
CA GLY A 36 7.44 -21.18 13.33
C GLY A 36 8.65 -21.37 12.42
N GLN A 37 8.69 -22.49 11.67
CA GLN A 37 9.75 -22.72 10.71
C GLN A 37 9.59 -21.78 9.50
N ILE A 38 10.59 -20.93 9.30
CA ILE A 38 10.65 -20.04 8.14
C ILE A 38 11.35 -20.80 6.99
N ASN A 39 10.56 -21.61 6.27
CA ASN A 39 11.02 -22.25 5.04
C ASN A 39 10.65 -21.39 3.84
N LEU A 40 11.39 -20.30 3.62
CA LEU A 40 11.19 -19.41 2.48
C LEU A 40 11.93 -19.94 1.25
N THR A 41 11.19 -20.45 0.27
CA THR A 41 11.77 -20.71 -1.04
C THR A 41 11.91 -19.41 -1.84
N LEU A 42 12.81 -19.39 -2.84
CA LEU A 42 12.94 -18.24 -3.73
C LEU A 42 11.63 -17.93 -4.46
N THR A 43 10.85 -18.97 -4.78
CA THR A 43 9.53 -18.85 -5.41
C THR A 43 8.55 -18.11 -4.50
N ASP A 44 8.49 -18.48 -3.22
CA ASP A 44 7.63 -17.82 -2.24
C ASP A 44 8.02 -16.35 -2.08
N PHE A 45 9.32 -16.05 -2.01
CA PHE A 45 9.81 -14.68 -1.92
C PHE A 45 9.35 -13.81 -3.10
N ILE A 46 9.42 -14.34 -4.33
CA ILE A 46 8.97 -13.63 -5.54
C ILE A 46 7.45 -13.41 -5.51
N ILE A 47 6.68 -14.46 -5.19
CA ILE A 47 5.20 -14.38 -5.09
C ILE A 47 4.80 -13.34 -4.05
N MET A 48 5.39 -13.40 -2.85
CA MET A 48 5.09 -12.47 -1.75
C MET A 48 5.47 -11.04 -2.11
N SER A 49 6.61 -10.83 -2.79
CA SER A 49 7.03 -9.51 -3.25
C SER A 49 6.03 -8.90 -4.23
N LEU A 50 5.58 -9.68 -5.23
CA LEU A 50 4.56 -9.25 -6.20
C LEU A 50 3.19 -9.05 -5.54
N ALA A 51 2.84 -9.88 -4.56
CA ALA A 51 1.60 -9.76 -3.81
C ALA A 51 1.57 -8.46 -3.00
N ILE A 52 2.64 -8.14 -2.25
CA ILE A 52 2.75 -6.90 -1.46
C ILE A 52 2.76 -5.67 -2.38
N PHE A 53 3.41 -5.76 -3.55
CA PHE A 53 3.34 -4.72 -4.57
C PHE A 53 1.88 -4.46 -5.02
N ARG A 54 1.13 -5.52 -5.39
CA ARG A 54 -0.27 -5.36 -5.81
C ARG A 54 -1.15 -4.88 -4.66
N LEU A 55 -0.95 -5.40 -3.45
CA LEU A 55 -1.65 -5.01 -2.23
C LEU A 55 -1.47 -3.51 -1.96
N THR A 56 -0.23 -3.02 -2.02
CA THR A 56 0.09 -1.60 -1.83
C THR A 56 -0.64 -0.74 -2.84
N ARG A 57 -0.60 -1.10 -4.13
CA ARG A 57 -1.36 -0.33 -5.13
C ARG A 57 -2.86 -0.42 -4.94
N LEU A 58 -3.37 -1.58 -4.53
CA LEU A 58 -4.80 -1.80 -4.32
C LEU A 58 -5.34 -0.83 -3.28
N PHE A 59 -4.62 -0.60 -2.18
CA PHE A 59 -5.08 0.27 -1.09
C PHE A 59 -4.71 1.75 -1.26
N VAL A 60 -3.60 2.05 -1.93
CA VAL A 60 -3.09 3.44 -2.04
C VAL A 60 -3.60 4.13 -3.31
N TYR A 61 -3.68 3.40 -4.43
CA TYR A 61 -3.93 4.00 -5.75
C TYR A 61 -5.25 3.59 -6.39
N ASP A 62 -5.74 2.38 -6.11
CA ASP A 62 -6.90 1.83 -6.81
C ASP A 62 -8.21 2.47 -6.35
N LYS A 63 -9.15 2.67 -7.29
CA LYS A 63 -10.46 3.26 -6.98
C LYS A 63 -11.34 2.30 -6.18
N VAL A 64 -11.08 0.99 -6.31
CA VAL A 64 -11.86 -0.04 -5.61
C VAL A 64 -11.85 0.19 -4.09
N THR A 65 -10.70 0.55 -3.52
CA THR A 65 -10.56 0.80 -2.06
C THR A 65 -10.70 2.28 -1.70
N GLN A 66 -11.19 3.11 -2.63
CA GLN A 66 -11.35 4.54 -2.41
C GLN A 66 -12.24 4.84 -1.20
N PHE A 67 -13.24 4.00 -0.93
CA PHE A 67 -14.11 4.08 0.25
C PHE A 67 -13.34 3.94 1.58
N VAL A 68 -12.28 3.13 1.62
CA VAL A 68 -11.42 2.98 2.81
C VAL A 68 -10.68 4.30 3.06
N ARG A 69 -10.16 4.91 1.99
CA ARG A 69 -9.44 6.18 2.07
C ARG A 69 -10.36 7.35 2.42
N ASP A 70 -11.60 7.30 1.96
CA ASP A 70 -12.62 8.31 2.24
C ASP A 70 -13.09 8.32 3.70
N LEU A 71 -12.99 7.18 4.39
CA LEU A 71 -13.37 7.09 5.80
C LEU A 71 -12.49 7.97 6.73
N PHE A 72 -11.29 8.31 6.29
CA PHE A 72 -10.29 9.04 7.10
C PHE A 72 -10.08 10.50 6.70
N VAL A 73 -10.88 11.02 5.76
CA VAL A 73 -10.78 12.39 5.25
C VAL A 73 -12.14 13.06 5.24
N ASP A 74 -12.16 14.38 5.44
CA ASP A 74 -13.39 15.15 5.33
C ASP A 74 -13.62 15.49 3.85
N ILE A 75 -14.76 15.06 3.30
CA ILE A 75 -15.16 15.40 1.93
C ILE A 75 -16.02 16.66 1.99
N LYS A 76 -15.59 17.74 1.31
CA LYS A 76 -16.36 18.98 1.21
C LYS A 76 -16.59 19.32 -0.24
N GLU A 77 -17.81 19.70 -0.59
CA GLU A 77 -18.14 20.21 -1.91
C GLU A 77 -17.71 21.69 -2.01
N LYS A 78 -16.90 22.00 -3.01
CA LYS A 78 -16.40 23.35 -3.26
C LYS A 78 -16.37 23.58 -4.77
N HIS A 79 -17.01 24.66 -5.23
CA HIS A 79 -17.08 25.01 -6.65
C HIS A 79 -17.54 23.85 -7.57
N HIS A 80 -18.57 23.10 -7.16
CA HIS A 80 -19.09 21.91 -7.88
C HIS A 80 -18.10 20.75 -8.04
N HIS A 81 -17.00 20.76 -7.27
CA HIS A 81 -16.04 19.67 -7.18
C HIS A 81 -15.97 19.13 -5.74
N LEU A 82 -15.82 17.82 -5.59
CA LEU A 82 -15.56 17.19 -4.31
C LEU A 82 -14.07 17.30 -4.00
N GLU A 83 -13.72 18.06 -2.97
CA GLU A 83 -12.35 18.19 -2.47
C GLU A 83 -12.19 17.37 -1.19
N ARG A 84 -11.10 16.60 -1.10
CA ARG A 84 -10.70 15.91 0.13
C ARG A 84 -9.87 16.83 0.99
N TYR A 85 -10.32 17.02 2.23
CA TYR A 85 -9.60 17.73 3.26
C TYR A 85 -9.06 16.74 4.28
N GLU A 86 -7.75 16.70 4.42
CA GLU A 86 -7.10 15.92 5.46
C GLU A 86 -7.27 16.63 6.82
N LYS A 87 -7.59 15.87 7.86
CA LYS A 87 -7.75 16.43 9.20
C LYS A 87 -6.40 16.98 9.71
N PRO A 88 -6.38 18.09 10.46
CA PRO A 88 -5.12 18.74 10.83
C PRO A 88 -4.27 17.93 11.81
N PHE A 89 -4.88 17.07 12.63
CA PHE A 89 -4.21 16.19 13.61
C PHE A 89 -5.15 15.05 14.05
N GLY A 90 -4.62 14.05 14.75
CA GLY A 90 -5.39 12.93 15.31
C GLY A 90 -5.13 11.59 14.64
N LEU A 91 -5.85 10.55 15.12
CA LEU A 91 -5.72 9.18 14.62
C LEU A 91 -6.12 9.06 13.14
N GLU A 92 -7.21 9.70 12.75
CA GLU A 92 -7.70 9.70 11.37
C GLU A 92 -6.69 10.32 10.41
N ARG A 93 -5.95 11.35 10.86
CA ARG A 93 -4.87 11.94 10.07
C ARG A 93 -3.70 10.97 9.87
N ALA A 94 -3.26 10.31 10.94
CA ALA A 94 -2.19 9.33 10.86
C ALA A 94 -2.56 8.13 9.95
N LEU A 95 -3.80 7.65 10.04
CA LEU A 95 -4.32 6.61 9.14
C LEU A 95 -4.38 7.11 7.69
N SER A 96 -4.85 8.34 7.46
CA SER A 96 -4.82 8.96 6.14
C SER A 96 -3.40 9.04 5.57
N ASP A 97 -2.40 9.40 6.38
CA ASP A 97 -0.98 9.43 5.97
C ASP A 97 -0.47 8.03 5.57
N ILE A 98 -0.90 6.96 6.25
CA ILE A 98 -0.55 5.58 5.85
C ILE A 98 -1.13 5.25 4.49
N PHE A 99 -2.42 5.50 4.25
CA PHE A 99 -3.07 5.15 2.98
C PHE A 99 -2.69 6.07 1.82
N ASN A 100 -2.15 7.26 2.08
CA ASN A 100 -1.65 8.17 1.04
C ASN A 100 -0.14 7.98 0.77
N CYS A 101 0.60 7.30 1.65
CA CYS A 101 2.02 7.01 1.46
C CYS A 101 2.26 5.53 1.10
N PRO A 102 2.68 5.19 -0.13
CA PRO A 102 2.88 3.81 -0.55
C PRO A 102 3.94 3.09 0.28
N TRP A 103 4.99 3.78 0.70
CA TRP A 103 6.07 3.22 1.52
C TRP A 103 5.57 2.86 2.91
N CYS A 104 4.81 3.76 3.55
CA CYS A 104 4.21 3.50 4.85
C CYS A 104 3.24 2.33 4.75
N PHE A 105 2.28 2.37 3.81
CA PHE A 105 1.36 1.26 3.65
C PHE A 105 2.07 -0.06 3.37
N SER A 106 3.14 -0.08 2.56
CA SER A 106 3.90 -1.31 2.32
C SER A 106 4.59 -1.85 3.56
N MET A 107 5.06 -0.99 4.47
CA MET A 107 5.67 -1.42 5.73
C MET A 107 4.62 -2.00 6.69
N TRP A 108 3.47 -1.33 6.82
CA TRP A 108 2.37 -1.76 7.71
C TRP A 108 1.62 -2.96 7.14
N GLY A 109 1.11 -2.84 5.92
CA GLY A 109 0.40 -3.90 5.23
C GLY A 109 1.30 -5.09 4.91
N GLY A 110 2.54 -4.85 4.49
CA GLY A 110 3.51 -5.91 4.20
C GLY A 110 3.95 -6.68 5.43
N SER A 111 4.19 -6.03 6.57
CA SER A 111 4.54 -6.74 7.81
C SER A 111 3.41 -7.65 8.28
N VAL A 112 2.17 -7.14 8.27
CA VAL A 112 0.98 -7.93 8.60
C VAL A 112 0.80 -9.08 7.61
N PHE A 113 1.03 -8.85 6.31
CA PHE A 113 0.90 -9.87 5.28
C PHE A 113 1.93 -11.01 5.43
N VAL A 114 3.19 -10.67 5.72
CA VAL A 114 4.26 -11.66 5.97
C VAL A 114 3.99 -12.42 7.26
N TRP A 115 3.60 -11.74 8.33
CA TRP A 115 3.25 -12.38 9.59
C TRP A 115 2.09 -13.37 9.42
N ALA A 116 1.04 -12.97 8.69
CA ALA A 116 -0.08 -13.85 8.37
C ALA A 116 0.35 -15.07 7.57
N TYR A 117 1.29 -14.91 6.63
CA TYR A 117 1.84 -16.04 5.85
C TYR A 117 2.59 -17.03 6.72
N ILE A 118 3.37 -16.57 7.70
CA ILE A 118 4.07 -17.46 8.63
C ILE A 118 3.07 -18.24 9.50
N MET A 119 2.00 -17.60 9.96
CA MET A 119 0.96 -18.25 10.79
C MET A 119 0.06 -19.21 10.01
N PHE A 120 -0.31 -18.84 8.77
CA PHE A 120 -1.27 -19.57 7.94
C PHE A 120 -0.76 -19.74 6.50
N PRO A 121 0.31 -20.51 6.29
CA PRO A 121 1.03 -20.55 5.01
C PRO A 121 0.14 -21.01 3.85
N SER A 122 -0.67 -22.05 4.03
CA SER A 122 -1.51 -22.58 2.95
C SER A 122 -2.57 -21.58 2.44
N ILE A 123 -3.21 -20.86 3.37
CA ILE A 123 -4.28 -19.90 3.03
C ILE A 123 -3.66 -18.64 2.43
N MET A 124 -2.61 -18.13 3.06
CA MET A 124 -1.95 -16.91 2.60
C MET A 124 -1.19 -17.11 1.30
N LEU A 125 -0.65 -18.30 1.01
CA LEU A 125 -0.04 -18.59 -0.28
C LEU A 125 -1.07 -18.48 -1.42
N TYR A 126 -2.28 -19.04 -1.24
CA TYR A 126 -3.36 -18.90 -2.22
C TYR A 126 -3.74 -17.43 -2.43
N PHE A 127 -3.89 -16.66 -1.35
CA PHE A 127 -4.20 -15.24 -1.42
C PHE A 127 -3.06 -14.42 -2.09
N ALA A 128 -1.81 -14.73 -1.75
CA ALA A 128 -0.63 -14.12 -2.33
C ALA A 128 -0.52 -14.41 -3.83
N LEU A 129 -0.83 -15.63 -4.27
CA LEU A 129 -0.85 -16.00 -5.69
C LEU A 129 -1.85 -15.16 -6.48
N ILE A 130 -3.08 -14.96 -5.97
CA ILE A 130 -4.09 -14.11 -6.63
C ILE A 130 -3.57 -12.69 -6.79
N LEU A 131 -3.03 -12.11 -5.72
CA LEU A 131 -2.49 -10.75 -5.73
C LEU A 131 -1.26 -10.64 -6.65
N ALA A 132 -0.35 -11.60 -6.60
CA ALA A 132 0.85 -11.63 -7.42
C ALA A 132 0.52 -11.69 -8.91
N LEU A 133 -0.38 -12.60 -9.31
CA LEU A 133 -0.82 -12.73 -10.70
C LEU A 133 -1.54 -11.46 -11.19
N SER A 134 -2.39 -10.86 -10.35
CA SER A 134 -3.01 -9.56 -10.66
C SER A 134 -1.97 -8.43 -10.79
N GLY A 135 -0.90 -8.48 -9.98
CA GLY A 135 0.26 -7.59 -10.08
C GLY A 135 0.98 -7.72 -11.41
N VAL A 136 1.31 -8.95 -11.82
CA VAL A 136 1.94 -9.24 -13.12
C VAL A 136 1.06 -8.78 -14.27
N ALA A 137 -0.23 -9.09 -14.25
CA ALA A 137 -1.18 -8.65 -15.26
C ALA A 137 -1.22 -7.11 -15.38
N SER A 138 -1.19 -6.41 -14.24
CA SER A 138 -1.16 -4.94 -14.22
C SER A 138 0.12 -4.36 -14.82
N VAL A 139 1.28 -4.97 -14.55
CA VAL A 139 2.56 -4.55 -15.14
C VAL A 139 2.55 -4.78 -16.65
N LEU A 140 2.05 -5.92 -17.10
CA LEU A 140 1.92 -6.24 -18.51
C LEU A 140 1.01 -5.24 -19.23
N GLN A 141 -0.15 -4.91 -18.65
CA GLN A 141 -1.06 -3.89 -19.18
C GLN A 141 -0.38 -2.52 -19.34
N ILE A 142 0.42 -2.10 -18.36
CA ILE A 142 1.13 -0.81 -18.43
C ILE A 142 2.20 -0.86 -19.53
N ALA A 143 2.91 -1.98 -19.65
CA ALA A 143 3.92 -2.16 -20.70
C ALA A 143 3.30 -2.13 -22.11
N THR A 144 2.16 -2.81 -22.32
CA THR A 144 1.46 -2.78 -23.62
C THR A 144 0.94 -1.38 -23.96
N ASN A 145 0.39 -0.66 -22.98
CA ASN A 145 -0.04 0.72 -23.15
C ASN A 145 1.13 1.65 -23.52
N LEU A 146 2.28 1.50 -22.85
CA LEU A 146 3.48 2.28 -23.13
C LEU A 146 3.99 2.05 -24.56
N LEU A 147 4.06 0.78 -24.99
CA LEU A 147 4.44 0.43 -26.36
C LEU A 147 3.46 1.01 -27.38
N GLY A 148 2.15 0.94 -27.09
CA GLY A 148 1.10 1.52 -27.94
C GLY A 148 1.23 3.04 -28.10
N TRP A 149 1.43 3.77 -27.00
CA TRP A 149 1.63 5.22 -27.04
C TRP A 149 2.89 5.61 -27.81
N LYS A 150 3.97 4.85 -27.65
CA LYS A 150 5.19 5.08 -28.43
C LYS A 150 4.93 4.91 -29.92
N ALA A 151 4.27 3.82 -30.33
CA ALA A 151 3.94 3.58 -31.74
C ALA A 151 3.02 4.66 -32.32
N GLU A 152 2.03 5.13 -31.55
CA GLU A 152 1.12 6.19 -31.99
C GLU A 152 1.82 7.55 -32.13
N HIS A 153 2.77 7.85 -31.22
CA HIS A 153 3.59 9.06 -31.28
C HIS A 153 4.44 9.10 -32.56
N GLU A 154 5.13 8.00 -32.89
CA GLU A 154 5.93 7.91 -34.12
C GLU A 154 5.08 8.06 -35.38
N LYS A 155 3.88 7.45 -35.40
CA LYS A 155 2.96 7.60 -36.54
C LYS A 155 2.56 9.07 -36.77
N LYS A 156 2.23 9.80 -35.69
CA LYS A 156 1.88 11.22 -35.75
C LYS A 156 3.03 12.13 -36.18
N ILE A 157 4.28 11.73 -35.95
CA ILE A 157 5.46 12.47 -36.43
C ILE A 157 5.57 12.33 -37.95
N VAL A 158 5.45 11.10 -38.47
CA VAL A 158 5.57 10.83 -39.91
C VAL A 158 4.44 11.47 -40.72
N GLU A 159 3.20 11.43 -40.22
CA GLU A 159 2.04 12.01 -40.93
C GLU A 159 2.08 13.55 -41.03
N LYS A 160 2.92 14.22 -40.24
CA LYS A 160 3.11 15.68 -40.26
C LYS A 160 4.26 16.15 -41.16
N LEU A 161 5.02 15.24 -41.76
CA LEU A 161 6.12 15.50 -42.70
C LEU A 161 5.62 15.40 -44.15
#